data_AF-A0A8S1DQP7-F1
#
_entry.id   AF-A0A8S1DQP7-F1
#
_cell.length_a   1.000
_cell.length_b   1.000
_cell.length_c   1.000
_cell.angle_alpha   90.00
_cell.angle_beta   90.00
_cell.angle_gamma   90.00
#
_symmetry.space_group_name_H-M   'P 1'
#
loop_
_entity.id
_entity.type
_entity.pdbx_description
1 polymer ?
#
loop_
_entity_poly.entity_id
_entity_poly.type
_entity_poly.pdbx_seq_one_letter_code
_entity_poly.pdbx_strand_id
1 'polypeptide(L)'
;MESNWDFRTCSIYPTYDEVVGVVKAPLKANVVDGPFKSVEQYLETHFWLMREEVVGPLRQKVDQIKRNRGNVECPPYMTAQFLRSNAGHEKSKGYKLKITNVQSGSDKDTAELQSQSLMHGSLVCFTCNSFETLIFATISYRDKNFMEKSQVFVKFLSKFKEDIFRREYIMIESGTFFWSYEQVLQVIQRTEANDFPFPQYFIEVSKGDALPRYMRESSKTISIKGVDQDFASVQLLQPNSWPTAAEIGLDESQLISLQAALTRELAFILGPPGTGKTYVGLTVAQILIENKAALNLKKPILVISSTNHSLDRFLIELLNLTDNFVRIGQQSKFPQLNPYNYNKLEGTWYERLAYQDVIGMTASKASEWRPKLTALGCEVGYMARYRTKEAANFGNKRHSKFKLTFSF
;
A
#
# COMPACT_ATOMS: atom_id res chain seq x y z
N MET A 1 -28.97 1.59 -20.33
CA MET A 1 -28.15 0.53 -19.71
C MET A 1 -28.21 0.79 -18.22
N GLU A 2 -28.87 -0.09 -17.46
CA GLU A 2 -28.85 0.01 -16.00
C GLU A 2 -27.38 -0.07 -15.56
N SER A 3 -26.87 1.02 -15.02
CA SER A 3 -25.53 1.05 -14.45
C SER A 3 -25.51 0.04 -13.31
N ASN A 4 -24.85 -1.11 -13.52
CA ASN A 4 -24.67 -2.10 -12.48
C ASN A 4 -23.71 -1.52 -11.43
N TRP A 5 -24.28 -0.92 -10.39
CA TRP A 5 -23.59 -0.29 -9.27
C TRP A 5 -23.17 -1.28 -8.19
N ASP A 6 -23.24 -2.58 -8.47
CA ASP A 6 -22.67 -3.59 -7.59
C ASP A 6 -21.15 -3.48 -7.61
N PHE A 7 -20.58 -3.13 -6.45
CA PHE A 7 -19.14 -2.97 -6.28
C PHE A 7 -18.37 -4.26 -6.60
N ARG A 8 -19.00 -5.43 -6.46
CA ARG A 8 -18.38 -6.75 -6.75
C ARG A 8 -18.09 -6.96 -8.23
N THR A 9 -18.94 -6.42 -9.10
CA THR A 9 -18.91 -6.68 -10.55
C THR A 9 -18.55 -5.45 -11.37
N CYS A 10 -18.59 -4.25 -10.78
CA CYS A 10 -18.23 -3.01 -11.44
C CYS A 10 -16.75 -2.99 -11.86
N SER A 11 -16.44 -2.25 -12.94
CA SER A 11 -15.06 -2.03 -13.37
C SER A 11 -14.31 -1.18 -12.35
N ILE A 12 -13.12 -1.63 -11.94
CA ILE A 12 -12.20 -0.83 -11.11
C ILE A 12 -11.69 0.40 -11.87
N TYR A 13 -11.61 0.29 -13.20
CA TYR A 13 -11.12 1.36 -14.06
C TYR A 13 -12.20 2.43 -14.28
N PRO A 14 -11.80 3.70 -14.46
CA PRO A 14 -12.75 4.76 -14.81
C PRO A 14 -13.41 4.50 -16.15
N THR A 15 -14.67 4.90 -16.26
CA THR A 15 -15.40 4.98 -17.52
C THR A 15 -15.43 6.41 -18.06
N TYR A 16 -15.78 6.57 -19.33
CA TYR A 16 -15.95 7.88 -19.95
C TYR A 16 -17.00 8.73 -19.20
N ASP A 17 -18.17 8.15 -18.93
CA ASP A 17 -19.30 8.84 -18.30
C ASP A 17 -18.98 9.33 -16.88
N GLU A 18 -18.19 8.57 -16.13
CA GLU A 18 -17.74 8.96 -14.79
C GLU A 18 -16.73 10.10 -14.81
N VAL A 19 -15.86 10.17 -15.83
CA VAL A 19 -14.83 11.22 -15.93
C VAL A 19 -15.36 12.50 -16.56
N VAL A 20 -16.38 12.42 -17.40
CA VAL A 20 -17.08 13.59 -17.96
C VAL A 20 -18.23 14.06 -17.05
N GLY A 21 -18.52 13.31 -15.98
CA GLY A 21 -19.49 13.71 -14.95
C GLY A 21 -20.96 13.47 -15.34
N VAL A 22 -21.20 12.67 -16.38
CA VAL A 22 -22.55 12.28 -16.84
C VAL A 22 -23.21 11.37 -15.81
N VAL A 23 -22.41 10.51 -15.18
CA VAL A 23 -22.88 9.53 -14.20
C VAL A 23 -22.11 9.72 -12.90
N LYS A 24 -22.82 9.88 -11.78
CA LYS A 24 -22.22 9.98 -10.44
C LYS A 24 -22.27 8.62 -9.75
N ALA A 25 -21.11 8.19 -9.24
CA ALA A 25 -21.02 6.99 -8.42
C ALA A 25 -21.86 7.12 -7.13
N PRO A 26 -22.39 6.01 -6.59
CA PRO A 26 -23.14 5.99 -5.33
C PRO A 26 -22.18 6.16 -4.14
N LEU A 27 -21.68 7.38 -3.96
CA LEU A 27 -20.80 7.74 -2.86
C LEU A 27 -21.59 7.86 -1.56
N LYS A 28 -21.33 6.93 -0.64
CA LYS A 28 -21.81 6.99 0.74
C LYS A 28 -20.71 7.59 1.61
N ALA A 29 -21.11 8.41 2.60
CA ALA A 29 -20.18 8.91 3.60
C ALA A 29 -19.59 7.74 4.41
N ASN A 30 -18.34 7.89 4.85
CA ASN A 30 -17.73 6.91 5.74
C ASN A 30 -18.42 6.93 7.10
N VAL A 31 -18.55 5.77 7.74
CA VAL A 31 -18.95 5.69 9.15
C VAL A 31 -17.71 5.94 9.98
N VAL A 32 -17.65 7.11 10.61
CA VAL A 32 -16.50 7.54 11.44
C VAL A 32 -16.69 7.20 12.91
N ASP A 33 -17.95 7.17 13.37
CA ASP A 33 -18.33 6.89 14.74
C ASP A 33 -19.26 5.68 14.79
N GLY A 34 -18.87 4.68 15.57
CA GLY A 34 -19.65 3.47 15.80
C GLY A 34 -19.46 2.37 14.73
N PRO A 35 -20.20 1.25 14.87
CA PRO A 35 -20.02 0.07 14.06
C PRO A 35 -20.65 0.17 12.67
N PHE A 36 -20.12 -0.60 11.73
CA PHE A 36 -20.78 -0.88 10.45
C PHE A 36 -21.88 -1.93 10.65
N LYS A 37 -22.96 -1.88 9.85
CA LYS A 37 -24.06 -2.86 9.96
C LYS A 37 -23.64 -4.26 9.51
N SER A 38 -22.73 -4.34 8.55
CA SER A 38 -22.16 -5.60 8.07
C SER A 38 -20.83 -5.37 7.36
N VAL A 39 -20.12 -6.48 7.09
CA VAL A 39 -18.91 -6.49 6.27
C VAL A 39 -19.20 -5.95 4.87
N GLU A 40 -20.32 -6.30 4.25
CA GLU A 40 -20.71 -5.83 2.92
C GLU A 40 -20.84 -4.32 2.87
N GLN A 41 -21.47 -3.72 3.89
CA GLN A 41 -21.59 -2.26 3.95
C GLN A 41 -20.21 -1.61 4.06
N TYR A 42 -19.31 -2.17 4.88
CA TYR A 42 -17.94 -1.69 5.00
C TYR A 42 -17.22 -1.77 3.65
N LEU A 43 -17.24 -2.93 3.00
CA LEU A 43 -16.57 -3.16 1.70
C LEU A 43 -17.12 -2.24 0.61
N GLU A 44 -18.44 -2.12 0.49
CA GLU A 44 -19.10 -1.24 -0.49
C GLU A 44 -18.70 0.22 -0.28
N THR A 45 -18.83 0.72 0.96
CA THR A 45 -18.48 2.11 1.30
C THR A 45 -17.01 2.39 0.97
N HIS A 46 -16.12 1.49 1.36
CA HIS A 46 -14.70 1.68 1.18
C HIS A 46 -14.26 1.57 -0.29
N PHE A 47 -14.91 0.70 -1.06
CA PHE A 47 -14.71 0.59 -2.52
C PHE A 47 -15.01 1.92 -3.21
N TRP A 48 -16.19 2.49 -2.97
CA TRP A 48 -16.62 3.71 -3.65
C TRP A 48 -15.78 4.92 -3.27
N LEU A 49 -15.43 5.07 -1.99
CA LEU A 49 -14.55 6.15 -1.53
C LEU A 49 -13.16 6.05 -2.17
N MET A 50 -12.55 4.86 -2.21
CA MET A 50 -11.23 4.68 -2.84
C MET A 50 -11.27 4.88 -4.35
N ARG A 51 -12.34 4.43 -5.00
CA ARG A 51 -12.52 4.63 -6.45
C ARG A 51 -12.67 6.11 -6.76
N GLU A 52 -13.39 6.88 -5.94
CA GLU A 52 -13.51 8.33 -6.11
C GLU A 52 -12.19 9.07 -5.82
N GLU A 53 -11.35 8.60 -4.89
CA GLU A 53 -10.00 9.18 -4.70
C GLU A 53 -9.12 9.07 -5.96
N VAL A 54 -9.36 8.08 -6.83
CA VAL A 54 -8.67 7.92 -8.12
C VAL A 54 -9.37 8.71 -9.23
N VAL A 55 -10.69 8.57 -9.35
CA VAL A 55 -11.46 9.12 -10.47
C VAL A 55 -11.70 10.62 -10.31
N GLY A 56 -11.93 11.10 -9.08
CA GLY A 56 -12.24 12.49 -8.77
C GLY A 56 -11.17 13.48 -9.25
N PRO A 57 -9.87 13.29 -8.93
CA PRO A 57 -8.81 14.15 -9.44
C PRO A 57 -8.72 14.18 -10.96
N LEU A 58 -8.95 13.04 -11.63
CA LEU A 58 -8.94 12.96 -13.08
C LEU A 58 -10.14 13.72 -13.68
N ARG A 59 -11.34 13.53 -13.12
CA ARG A 59 -12.58 14.24 -13.49
C ARG A 59 -12.38 15.75 -13.38
N GLN A 60 -11.85 16.22 -12.26
CA GLN A 60 -11.57 17.65 -12.03
C GLN A 60 -10.58 18.23 -13.04
N LYS A 61 -9.48 17.52 -13.34
CA LYS A 61 -8.50 17.98 -14.33
C LYS A 61 -9.10 18.02 -15.74
N VAL A 62 -9.85 17.00 -16.14
CA VAL A 62 -10.53 16.97 -17.44
C VAL A 62 -11.49 18.14 -17.57
N ASP A 63 -12.33 18.38 -16.57
CA ASP A 63 -13.27 19.51 -16.54
C ASP A 63 -12.56 20.87 -16.64
N GLN A 64 -11.47 21.06 -15.90
CA GLN A 64 -10.68 22.29 -15.94
C GLN A 64 -10.05 22.52 -17.32
N ILE A 65 -9.49 21.48 -17.95
CA ILE A 65 -8.91 21.59 -19.29
C ILE A 65 -9.99 21.85 -20.34
N LYS A 66 -11.18 21.23 -20.20
CA LYS A 66 -12.32 21.50 -21.09
C LYS A 66 -12.76 22.97 -21.02
N ARG A 67 -12.83 23.56 -19.82
CA ARG A 67 -13.32 24.94 -19.60
C ARG A 67 -12.28 26.03 -19.88
N ASN A 68 -11.02 25.79 -19.53
CA ASN A 68 -9.96 26.81 -19.49
C ASN A 68 -8.91 26.63 -20.60
N ARG A 69 -9.22 25.90 -21.68
CA ARG A 69 -8.25 25.60 -22.74
C ARG A 69 -7.68 26.90 -23.33
N GLY A 70 -6.37 27.10 -23.19
CA GLY A 70 -5.68 28.31 -23.67
C GLY A 70 -5.59 29.48 -22.67
N ASN A 71 -6.16 29.33 -21.47
CA ASN A 71 -6.00 30.30 -20.36
C ASN A 71 -4.85 29.91 -19.43
N VAL A 72 -4.29 30.91 -18.73
CA VAL A 72 -3.18 30.75 -17.77
C VAL A 72 -3.54 29.81 -16.61
N GLU A 73 -4.82 29.72 -16.23
CA GLU A 73 -5.33 28.84 -15.17
C GLU A 73 -5.58 27.39 -15.61
N CYS A 74 -5.19 27.01 -16.83
CA CYS A 74 -5.33 25.63 -17.30
C CYS A 74 -4.35 24.73 -16.54
N PRO A 75 -4.81 23.62 -15.92
CA PRO A 75 -3.90 22.70 -15.27
C PRO A 75 -2.98 22.05 -16.31
N PRO A 76 -1.76 21.64 -15.90
CA PRO A 76 -0.79 21.14 -16.85
C PRO A 76 -1.25 19.85 -17.52
N TYR A 77 -0.98 19.74 -18.82
CA TYR A 77 -1.23 18.55 -19.62
C TYR A 77 -0.11 18.34 -20.63
N MET A 78 -0.02 17.12 -21.15
CA MET A 78 1.00 16.75 -22.14
C MET A 78 0.33 16.54 -23.49
N THR A 79 1.05 16.80 -24.58
CA THR A 79 0.69 16.26 -25.89
C THR A 79 1.59 15.09 -26.22
N ALA A 80 1.00 14.04 -26.78
CA ALA A 80 1.71 12.80 -27.03
C ALA A 80 1.25 12.12 -28.31
N GLN A 81 2.17 11.40 -28.94
CA GLN A 81 1.94 10.67 -30.19
C GLN A 81 2.39 9.21 -30.02
N PHE A 82 1.55 8.27 -30.45
CA PHE A 82 1.88 6.85 -30.44
C PHE A 82 2.83 6.51 -31.58
N LEU A 83 3.90 5.78 -31.26
CA LEU A 83 4.89 5.37 -32.24
C LEU A 83 4.55 3.98 -32.81
N ARG A 84 4.61 3.85 -34.14
CA ARG A 84 4.58 2.54 -34.83
C ARG A 84 5.91 1.82 -34.58
N SER A 85 6.01 1.12 -33.48
CA SER A 85 7.16 0.25 -33.22
C SER A 85 6.65 -1.08 -32.67
N ASN A 86 6.96 -2.16 -33.39
CA ASN A 86 6.75 -3.54 -32.95
C ASN A 86 7.80 -3.99 -31.91
N ALA A 87 8.70 -3.11 -31.48
CA ALA A 87 9.68 -3.42 -30.45
C ALA A 87 9.05 -3.22 -29.07
N GLY A 88 8.26 -4.21 -28.64
CA GLY A 88 8.11 -4.44 -27.22
C GLY A 88 9.53 -4.58 -26.65
N HIS A 89 9.89 -3.75 -25.67
CA HIS A 89 10.98 -4.15 -24.79
C HIS A 89 10.60 -5.57 -24.30
N GLU A 90 11.52 -6.53 -24.35
CA GLU A 90 11.26 -7.93 -23.96
C GLU A 90 10.62 -8.08 -22.56
N LYS A 91 10.66 -7.01 -21.75
CA LYS A 91 10.08 -6.94 -20.40
C LYS A 91 8.74 -6.19 -20.28
N SER A 92 8.23 -5.49 -21.30
CA SER A 92 6.97 -4.72 -21.20
C SER A 92 6.01 -4.95 -22.38
N LYS A 93 4.86 -5.56 -22.09
CA LYS A 93 3.70 -5.60 -23.00
C LYS A 93 3.02 -4.22 -22.98
N GLY A 94 3.40 -3.32 -23.89
CA GLY A 94 2.82 -1.96 -23.95
C GLY A 94 3.10 -1.22 -25.26
N TYR A 95 2.35 -0.15 -25.50
CA TYR A 95 2.49 0.74 -26.66
C TYR A 95 3.48 1.85 -26.35
N LYS A 96 4.35 2.15 -27.31
CA LYS A 96 5.36 3.20 -27.19
C LYS A 96 4.74 4.56 -27.51
N LEU A 97 4.95 5.52 -26.61
CA LEU A 97 4.42 6.88 -26.68
C LEU A 97 5.58 7.88 -26.65
N LYS A 98 5.56 8.87 -27.53
CA LYS A 98 6.47 10.03 -27.51
C LYS A 98 5.71 11.25 -27.03
N ILE A 99 6.22 11.92 -26.01
CA ILE A 99 5.69 13.19 -25.52
C ILE A 99 6.29 14.30 -26.40
N THR A 100 5.42 15.10 -27.03
CA THR A 100 5.80 16.14 -27.99
C THR A 100 5.88 17.51 -27.33
N ASN A 101 4.98 17.81 -26.39
CA ASN A 101 4.94 19.07 -25.67
C ASN A 101 4.39 18.87 -24.26
N VAL A 102 4.78 19.74 -23.34
CA VAL A 102 4.23 19.85 -21.99
C VAL A 102 3.69 21.26 -21.85
N GLN A 103 2.36 21.40 -21.81
CA GLN A 103 1.76 22.69 -21.52
C GLN A 103 1.77 22.91 -20.01
N SER A 104 2.44 23.98 -19.58
CA SER A 104 2.59 24.39 -18.19
C SER A 104 1.71 25.60 -17.87
N GLY A 105 1.15 25.62 -16.66
CA GLY A 105 0.58 26.83 -16.05
C GLY A 105 1.65 27.73 -15.40
N SER A 106 2.82 27.17 -15.05
CA SER A 106 4.01 27.88 -14.53
C SER A 106 5.32 27.11 -14.74
N ASP A 107 6.49 27.77 -14.70
CA ASP A 107 7.82 27.14 -14.89
C ASP A 107 8.20 26.13 -13.80
N LYS A 108 7.66 26.26 -12.58
CA LYS A 108 7.88 25.30 -11.49
C LYS A 108 7.15 23.97 -11.72
N ASP A 109 5.98 24.03 -12.34
CA ASP A 109 5.18 22.83 -12.65
C ASP A 109 5.85 21.97 -13.71
N THR A 110 6.59 22.58 -14.64
CA THR A 110 7.34 21.88 -15.70
C THR A 110 8.42 20.95 -15.13
N ALA A 111 9.16 21.40 -14.10
CA ALA A 111 10.18 20.59 -13.44
C ALA A 111 9.59 19.47 -12.56
N GLU A 112 8.41 19.70 -11.94
CA GLU A 112 7.73 18.69 -11.11
C GLU A 112 7.04 17.62 -11.98
N LEU A 113 6.45 18.01 -13.11
CA LEU A 113 5.99 17.10 -14.17
C LEU A 113 7.16 16.27 -14.69
N GLN A 114 8.28 16.88 -15.06
CA GLN A 114 9.43 16.14 -15.59
C GLN A 114 10.08 15.20 -14.54
N SER A 115 10.09 15.56 -13.26
CA SER A 115 10.79 14.80 -12.21
C SER A 115 9.94 13.71 -11.53
N GLN A 116 8.62 13.90 -11.34
CA GLN A 116 7.78 12.97 -10.57
C GLN A 116 6.58 12.40 -11.34
N SER A 117 6.16 12.98 -12.47
CA SER A 117 5.03 12.45 -13.24
C SER A 117 5.41 11.21 -14.06
N LEU A 118 4.44 10.32 -14.31
CA LEU A 118 4.58 9.10 -15.12
C LEU A 118 5.37 7.96 -14.46
N MET A 119 5.18 7.77 -13.16
CA MET A 119 5.68 6.56 -12.49
C MET A 119 4.97 5.31 -13.05
N HIS A 120 5.66 4.17 -13.08
CA HIS A 120 5.06 2.88 -13.44
C HIS A 120 3.78 2.64 -12.63
N GLY A 121 2.64 2.42 -13.29
CA GLY A 121 1.35 2.17 -12.65
C GLY A 121 0.48 3.42 -12.45
N SER A 122 0.93 4.60 -12.91
CA SER A 122 0.12 5.82 -12.90
C SER A 122 -0.98 5.75 -13.96
N LEU A 123 -2.19 6.21 -13.61
CA LEU A 123 -3.34 6.26 -14.51
C LEU A 123 -3.32 7.54 -15.33
N VAL A 124 -3.46 7.36 -16.65
CA VAL A 124 -3.47 8.43 -17.65
C VAL A 124 -4.69 8.30 -18.57
N CYS A 125 -5.21 9.42 -19.05
CA CYS A 125 -6.23 9.44 -20.09
C CYS A 125 -5.77 10.23 -21.31
N PHE A 126 -6.24 9.80 -22.49
CA PHE A 126 -5.95 10.41 -23.78
C PHE A 126 -7.24 10.85 -24.48
N THR A 127 -7.17 11.98 -25.19
CA THR A 127 -8.24 12.46 -26.07
C THR A 127 -7.65 13.08 -27.34
N CYS A 128 -8.35 12.96 -28.47
CA CYS A 128 -7.96 13.56 -29.76
C CYS A 128 -9.10 14.36 -30.42
N ASN A 129 -10.26 14.45 -29.79
CA ASN A 129 -11.49 15.01 -30.34
C ASN A 129 -12.22 15.87 -29.30
N SER A 130 -11.50 16.80 -28.67
CA SER A 130 -12.09 17.73 -27.69
C SER A 130 -12.89 17.03 -26.58
N PHE A 131 -12.39 15.88 -26.11
CA PHE A 131 -12.98 15.08 -25.04
C PHE A 131 -14.35 14.46 -25.32
N GLU A 132 -14.72 14.28 -26.59
CA GLU A 132 -15.86 13.43 -26.97
C GLU A 132 -15.56 11.94 -26.74
N THR A 133 -14.29 11.53 -26.88
CA THR A 133 -13.83 10.21 -26.49
C THR A 133 -12.62 10.30 -25.56
N LEU A 134 -12.56 9.35 -24.62
CA LEU A 134 -11.45 9.18 -23.68
C LEU A 134 -10.89 7.77 -23.78
N ILE A 135 -9.57 7.66 -23.85
CA ILE A 135 -8.84 6.39 -23.83
C ILE A 135 -8.05 6.33 -22.53
N PHE A 136 -8.27 5.30 -21.71
CA PHE A 136 -7.58 5.13 -20.44
C PHE A 136 -6.43 4.13 -20.55
N ALA A 137 -5.30 4.46 -19.94
CA ALA A 137 -4.13 3.59 -19.88
C ALA A 137 -3.38 3.74 -18.55
N THR A 138 -2.48 2.80 -18.29
CA THR A 138 -1.51 2.89 -17.21
C THR A 138 -0.09 2.95 -17.77
N ILE A 139 0.80 3.66 -17.10
CA ILE A 139 2.22 3.70 -17.47
C ILE A 139 2.85 2.34 -17.15
N SER A 140 3.31 1.60 -18.16
CA SER A 140 3.91 0.27 -17.98
C SER A 140 5.42 0.32 -17.80
N TYR A 141 6.10 1.33 -18.34
CA TYR A 141 7.53 1.51 -18.16
C TYR A 141 7.93 2.95 -18.49
N ARG A 142 8.81 3.50 -17.66
CA ARG A 142 9.50 4.77 -17.89
C ARG A 142 10.99 4.47 -17.94
N ASP A 143 11.62 4.80 -19.06
CA ASP A 143 13.06 4.61 -19.22
C ASP A 143 13.83 5.59 -18.32
N LYS A 144 14.99 5.18 -17.81
CA LYS A 144 15.85 6.06 -17.00
C LYS A 144 16.35 7.26 -17.82
N ASN A 145 16.51 7.08 -19.13
CA ASN A 145 16.89 8.13 -20.07
C ASN A 145 15.67 8.91 -20.61
N PHE A 146 14.56 8.96 -19.86
CA PHE A 146 13.36 9.71 -20.25
C PHE A 146 13.67 11.18 -20.60
N MET A 147 14.63 11.79 -19.91
CA MET A 147 15.04 13.18 -20.16
C MET A 147 15.59 13.42 -21.58
N GLU A 148 16.17 12.40 -22.22
CA GLU A 148 16.75 12.52 -23.56
C GLU A 148 15.75 12.15 -24.66
N LYS A 149 14.92 11.12 -24.42
CA LYS A 149 14.05 10.54 -25.45
C LYS A 149 12.60 10.98 -25.37
N SER A 150 12.14 11.51 -24.22
CA SER A 150 10.73 11.85 -23.93
C SER A 150 9.76 10.73 -24.29
N GLN A 151 10.14 9.47 -24.02
CA GLN A 151 9.41 8.27 -24.39
C GLN A 151 8.95 7.46 -23.18
N VAL A 152 7.70 7.02 -23.19
CA VAL A 152 7.11 6.12 -22.19
C VAL A 152 6.37 4.98 -22.85
N PHE A 153 6.19 3.89 -22.11
CA PHE A 153 5.33 2.79 -22.52
C PHE A 153 4.05 2.82 -21.71
N VAL A 154 2.93 2.62 -22.41
CA VAL A 154 1.60 2.57 -21.80
C VAL A 154 0.91 1.25 -22.11
N LYS A 155 0.15 0.77 -21.14
CA LYS A 155 -0.75 -0.37 -21.28
C LYS A 155 -2.18 0.14 -21.21
N PHE A 156 -2.93 -0.04 -22.28
CA PHE A 156 -4.33 0.37 -22.30
C PHE A 156 -5.21 -0.53 -21.44
N LEU A 157 -6.23 0.09 -20.86
CA LEU A 157 -7.20 -0.60 -20.00
C LEU A 157 -8.35 -1.21 -20.81
N SER A 158 -8.71 -0.60 -21.93
CA SER A 158 -9.74 -1.10 -22.85
C SER A 158 -9.15 -1.52 -24.19
N LYS A 159 -9.84 -2.44 -24.88
CA LYS A 159 -9.58 -2.72 -26.30
C LYS A 159 -10.20 -1.60 -27.14
N PHE A 160 -9.45 -1.02 -28.06
CA PHE A 160 -9.90 0.02 -28.97
C PHE A 160 -9.72 -0.44 -30.42
N LYS A 161 -10.62 0.03 -31.29
CA LYS A 161 -10.69 -0.36 -32.72
C LYS A 161 -10.04 0.65 -33.67
N GLU A 162 -9.68 1.84 -33.19
CA GLU A 162 -9.14 2.92 -34.04
C GLU A 162 -7.61 2.87 -34.21
N ASP A 163 -7.12 3.36 -35.35
CA ASP A 163 -5.69 3.55 -35.61
C ASP A 163 -5.14 4.72 -34.77
N ILE A 164 -4.61 4.38 -33.59
CA ILE A 164 -4.04 5.34 -32.64
C ILE A 164 -2.74 6.01 -33.12
N PHE A 165 -2.11 5.51 -34.19
CA PHE A 165 -0.76 5.94 -34.57
C PHE A 165 -0.71 7.19 -35.43
N ARG A 166 -1.86 7.66 -35.94
CA ARG A 166 -1.92 8.78 -36.91
C ARG A 166 -2.33 10.12 -36.29
N ARG A 167 -2.61 10.16 -34.99
CA ARG A 167 -3.14 11.33 -34.30
C ARG A 167 -2.22 11.78 -33.17
N GLU A 168 -2.25 13.06 -32.89
CA GLU A 168 -1.71 13.60 -31.64
C GLU A 168 -2.81 13.60 -30.58
N TYR A 169 -2.46 13.26 -29.35
CA TYR A 169 -3.38 13.16 -28.23
C TYR A 169 -3.00 14.15 -27.14
N ILE A 170 -4.01 14.74 -26.51
CA ILE A 170 -3.85 15.35 -25.20
C ILE A 170 -3.83 14.22 -24.19
N MET A 171 -2.78 14.20 -23.36
CA MET A 171 -2.53 13.24 -22.31
C MET A 171 -2.64 13.93 -20.95
N ILE A 172 -3.45 13.37 -20.07
CA ILE A 172 -3.71 13.89 -18.74
C ILE A 172 -3.40 12.80 -17.73
N GLU A 173 -2.53 13.11 -16.76
CA GLU A 173 -2.24 12.22 -15.65
C GLU A 173 -3.15 12.53 -14.45
N SER A 174 -3.70 11.49 -13.83
CA SER A 174 -4.50 11.62 -12.60
C SER A 174 -3.73 12.24 -11.43
N GLY A 175 -2.41 12.03 -11.35
CA GLY A 175 -1.57 12.42 -10.21
C GLY A 175 -1.67 11.46 -9.00
N THR A 176 -2.44 10.39 -9.13
CA THR A 176 -2.56 9.31 -8.14
C THR A 176 -1.85 8.05 -8.62
N PHE A 177 -1.12 7.38 -7.73
CA PHE A 177 -0.46 6.10 -8.02
C PHE A 177 -1.50 4.96 -8.09
N PHE A 178 -2.11 4.81 -9.25
CA PHE A 178 -3.29 3.96 -9.45
C PHE A 178 -3.05 2.48 -9.17
N TRP A 179 -1.87 1.94 -9.52
CA TRP A 179 -1.55 0.53 -9.29
C TRP A 179 -1.79 0.07 -7.85
N SER A 180 -1.49 0.90 -6.85
CA SER A 180 -1.76 0.53 -5.46
C SER A 180 -3.26 0.45 -5.16
N TYR A 181 -4.07 1.36 -5.70
CA TYR A 181 -5.53 1.31 -5.55
C TYR A 181 -6.12 0.12 -6.29
N GLU A 182 -5.64 -0.19 -7.49
CA GLU A 182 -6.09 -1.33 -8.28
C GLU A 182 -6.00 -2.64 -7.49
N GLN A 183 -4.88 -2.87 -6.80
CA GLN A 183 -4.68 -4.07 -5.97
C GLN A 183 -5.70 -4.15 -4.82
N VAL A 184 -5.95 -3.04 -4.14
CA VAL A 184 -6.89 -3.00 -3.01
C VAL A 184 -8.34 -3.15 -3.46
N LEU A 185 -8.72 -2.46 -4.54
CA LEU A 185 -10.06 -2.56 -5.12
C LEU A 185 -10.34 -3.99 -5.60
N GLN A 186 -9.36 -4.67 -6.23
CA GLN A 186 -9.49 -6.08 -6.61
C GLN A 186 -9.70 -7.00 -5.40
N VAL A 187 -9.06 -6.69 -4.27
CA VAL A 187 -9.24 -7.48 -3.05
C VAL A 187 -10.62 -7.25 -2.46
N ILE A 188 -11.05 -5.99 -2.33
CA ILE A 188 -12.40 -5.67 -1.82
C ILE A 188 -13.49 -6.36 -2.64
N GLN A 189 -13.34 -6.39 -3.96
CA GLN A 189 -14.29 -7.09 -4.84
C GLN A 189 -14.36 -8.59 -4.55
N ARG A 190 -13.23 -9.23 -4.23
CA ARG A 190 -13.14 -10.68 -4.02
C ARG A 190 -13.39 -11.13 -2.59
N THR A 191 -13.23 -10.26 -1.59
CA THR A 191 -13.34 -10.63 -0.17
C THR A 191 -14.79 -10.93 0.22
N GLU A 192 -15.10 -12.18 0.53
CA GLU A 192 -16.40 -12.55 1.09
C GLU A 192 -16.51 -12.18 2.57
N ALA A 193 -17.74 -12.13 3.10
CA ALA A 193 -18.00 -11.77 4.50
C ALA A 193 -17.24 -12.65 5.49
N ASN A 194 -17.23 -13.96 5.21
CA ASN A 194 -16.63 -14.97 6.07
C ASN A 194 -15.09 -14.94 6.05
N ASP A 195 -14.51 -14.36 5.00
CA ASP A 195 -13.05 -14.24 4.82
C ASP A 195 -12.52 -12.88 5.30
N PHE A 196 -13.39 -12.02 5.84
CA PHE A 196 -12.99 -10.70 6.29
C PHE A 196 -12.19 -10.79 7.60
N PRO A 197 -10.96 -10.25 7.65
CA PRO A 197 -10.13 -10.38 8.83
C PRO A 197 -10.59 -9.44 9.94
N PHE A 198 -10.65 -9.96 11.16
CA PHE A 198 -10.96 -9.20 12.38
C PHE A 198 -12.27 -8.38 12.35
N PRO A 199 -13.41 -8.98 11.97
CA PRO A 199 -14.68 -8.27 11.91
C PRO A 199 -15.07 -7.64 13.25
N GLN A 200 -14.71 -8.27 14.37
CA GLN A 200 -14.96 -7.73 15.71
C GLN A 200 -14.32 -6.36 15.95
N TYR A 201 -13.19 -6.05 15.30
CA TYR A 201 -12.51 -4.77 15.47
C TYR A 201 -12.94 -3.74 14.43
N PHE A 202 -13.02 -4.13 13.15
CA PHE A 202 -13.29 -3.17 12.07
C PHE A 202 -14.77 -2.93 11.78
N ILE A 203 -15.63 -3.90 12.10
CA ILE A 203 -17.08 -3.82 11.86
C ILE A 203 -17.80 -3.52 13.17
N GLU A 204 -17.53 -4.31 14.21
CA GLU A 204 -18.25 -4.23 15.49
C GLU A 204 -17.64 -3.20 16.47
N VAL A 205 -16.42 -2.74 16.21
CA VAL A 205 -15.69 -1.76 17.04
C VAL A 205 -15.55 -2.23 18.50
N SER A 206 -15.21 -3.51 18.66
CA SER A 206 -14.89 -4.10 19.96
C SER A 206 -13.63 -3.46 20.56
N LYS A 207 -13.56 -3.38 21.90
CA LYS A 207 -12.52 -2.67 22.65
C LYS A 207 -11.12 -3.30 22.62
N GLY A 208 -10.93 -4.41 21.90
CA GLY A 208 -9.61 -5.02 21.71
C GLY A 208 -9.13 -5.89 22.88
N ASP A 209 -10.05 -6.41 23.70
CA ASP A 209 -9.72 -7.23 24.88
C ASP A 209 -9.38 -8.69 24.53
N ALA A 210 -9.47 -9.10 23.26
CA ALA A 210 -9.19 -10.48 22.90
C ALA A 210 -7.69 -10.78 22.91
N LEU A 211 -7.36 -11.94 23.46
CA LEU A 211 -5.99 -12.43 23.53
C LEU A 211 -5.53 -12.99 22.17
N PRO A 212 -4.23 -12.83 21.82
CA PRO A 212 -3.61 -13.50 20.68
C PRO A 212 -3.83 -15.01 20.74
N ARG A 213 -3.90 -15.66 19.58
CA ARG A 213 -4.14 -17.10 19.49
C ARG A 213 -3.12 -17.93 20.30
N TYR A 214 -1.86 -17.52 20.33
CA TYR A 214 -0.80 -18.21 21.10
C TYR A 214 -0.97 -18.12 22.62
N MET A 215 -1.85 -17.22 23.12
CA MET A 215 -2.15 -17.03 24.53
C MET A 215 -3.41 -17.76 25.01
N ARG A 216 -4.23 -18.32 24.12
CA ARG A 216 -5.57 -18.85 24.48
C ARG A 216 -5.54 -20.21 25.19
N GLU A 217 -4.50 -21.01 24.99
CA GLU A 217 -4.49 -22.42 25.42
C GLU A 217 -3.94 -22.64 26.85
N SER A 218 -3.07 -21.77 27.35
CA SER A 218 -2.53 -21.85 28.71
C SER A 218 -1.87 -20.53 29.12
N SER A 219 -1.71 -20.29 30.43
CA SER A 219 -0.79 -19.25 30.90
C SER A 219 0.60 -19.52 30.29
N LYS A 220 1.19 -18.48 29.68
CA LYS A 220 2.50 -18.55 29.05
C LYS A 220 3.48 -17.74 29.86
N THR A 221 4.55 -18.39 30.24
CA THR A 221 5.73 -17.76 30.81
C THR A 221 6.78 -17.62 29.71
N ILE A 222 7.37 -16.43 29.60
CA ILE A 222 8.41 -16.13 28.62
C ILE A 222 9.67 -15.63 29.32
N SER A 223 10.79 -15.68 28.61
CA SER A 223 12.04 -15.00 28.95
C SER A 223 12.11 -13.64 28.27
N ILE A 224 12.53 -12.60 28.98
CA ILE A 224 12.80 -11.27 28.43
C ILE A 224 14.22 -10.87 28.79
N LYS A 225 15.04 -10.48 27.80
CA LYS A 225 16.38 -9.95 28.06
C LYS A 225 16.30 -8.56 28.68
N GLY A 226 17.04 -8.36 29.76
CA GLY A 226 17.21 -7.05 30.39
C GLY A 226 18.53 -6.40 30.03
N VAL A 227 18.76 -5.20 30.57
CA VAL A 227 20.01 -4.44 30.39
C VAL A 227 21.15 -5.09 31.17
N ASP A 228 20.90 -5.43 32.44
CA ASP A 228 21.91 -6.00 33.35
C ASP A 228 21.70 -7.49 33.61
N GLN A 229 20.45 -7.98 33.54
CA GLN A 229 20.09 -9.37 33.81
C GLN A 229 18.91 -9.82 32.95
N ASP A 230 18.85 -11.11 32.64
CA ASP A 230 17.75 -11.70 31.90
C ASP A 230 16.62 -12.13 32.85
N PHE A 231 15.37 -11.88 32.45
CA PHE A 231 14.16 -12.22 33.18
C PHE A 231 13.55 -13.50 32.62
N ALA A 232 13.97 -14.66 33.15
CA ALA A 232 13.62 -15.97 32.61
C ALA A 232 12.14 -16.41 32.82
N SER A 233 11.37 -15.72 33.67
CA SER A 233 10.01 -16.13 34.02
C SER A 233 9.03 -14.95 34.13
N VAL A 234 8.68 -14.35 32.99
CA VAL A 234 7.67 -13.29 32.89
C VAL A 234 6.32 -13.88 32.47
N GLN A 235 5.31 -13.73 33.33
CA GLN A 235 3.93 -14.08 33.02
C GLN A 235 3.23 -12.91 32.33
N LEU A 236 2.97 -13.05 31.02
CA LEU A 236 2.47 -11.96 30.16
C LEU A 236 1.17 -11.32 30.66
N LEU A 237 0.27 -12.10 31.28
CA LEU A 237 -1.04 -11.62 31.75
C LEU A 237 -1.03 -11.08 33.19
N GLN A 238 0.10 -11.16 33.90
CA GLN A 238 0.23 -10.64 35.25
C GLN A 238 1.07 -9.35 35.24
N PRO A 239 0.47 -8.16 35.43
CA PRO A 239 1.19 -6.89 35.36
C PRO A 239 2.42 -6.84 36.28
N ASN A 240 2.31 -7.41 37.49
CA ASN A 240 3.37 -7.43 38.48
C ASN A 240 4.53 -8.38 38.14
N SER A 241 4.40 -9.21 37.10
CA SER A 241 5.45 -10.12 36.66
C SER A 241 6.41 -9.47 35.66
N TRP A 242 6.05 -8.32 35.09
CA TRP A 242 6.87 -7.64 34.11
C TRP A 242 8.03 -6.90 34.77
N PRO A 243 9.23 -6.90 34.15
CA PRO A 243 10.29 -5.99 34.57
C PRO A 243 9.88 -4.53 34.31
N THR A 244 10.50 -3.62 35.04
CA THR A 244 10.35 -2.17 34.84
C THR A 244 10.90 -1.74 33.49
N ALA A 245 10.46 -0.58 33.00
CA ALA A 245 10.90 -0.07 31.70
C ALA A 245 12.43 0.09 31.63
N ALA A 246 13.03 0.64 32.70
CA ALA A 246 14.49 0.82 32.79
C ALA A 246 15.27 -0.50 32.76
N GLU A 247 14.77 -1.55 33.41
CA GLU A 247 15.44 -2.86 33.47
C GLU A 247 15.54 -3.56 32.10
N ILE A 248 14.66 -3.22 31.16
CA ILE A 248 14.69 -3.73 29.78
C ILE A 248 15.07 -2.65 28.76
N GLY A 249 15.57 -1.50 29.21
CA GLY A 249 16.09 -0.45 28.33
C GLY A 249 15.01 0.29 27.54
N LEU A 250 13.78 0.33 28.05
CA LEU A 250 12.65 1.04 27.47
C LEU A 250 12.25 2.26 28.31
N ASP A 251 11.52 3.17 27.68
CA ASP A 251 10.70 4.13 28.40
C ASP A 251 9.31 3.54 28.73
N GLU A 252 8.57 4.18 29.64
CA GLU A 252 7.24 3.71 30.08
C GLU A 252 6.25 3.56 28.92
N SER A 253 6.28 4.47 27.93
CA SER A 253 5.38 4.41 26.78
C SER A 253 5.71 3.24 25.84
N GLN A 254 6.99 2.92 25.72
CA GLN A 254 7.49 1.77 24.96
C GLN A 254 7.17 0.46 25.67
N LEU A 255 7.29 0.38 27.00
CA LEU A 255 6.88 -0.78 27.78
C LEU A 255 5.39 -1.06 27.63
N ILE A 256 4.54 -0.03 27.74
CA ILE A 256 3.09 -0.17 27.50
C ILE A 256 2.81 -0.66 26.07
N SER A 257 3.54 -0.14 25.08
CA SER A 257 3.41 -0.57 23.68
C SER A 257 3.82 -2.02 23.48
N LEU A 258 4.91 -2.45 24.14
CA LEU A 258 5.42 -3.82 24.12
C LEU A 258 4.41 -4.79 24.75
N GLN A 259 3.91 -4.46 25.93
CA GLN A 259 2.87 -5.24 26.62
C GLN A 259 1.63 -5.38 25.75
N ALA A 260 1.16 -4.29 25.16
CA ALA A 260 0.00 -4.32 24.26
C ALA A 260 0.24 -5.22 23.03
N ALA A 261 1.42 -5.14 22.40
CA ALA A 261 1.76 -5.97 21.24
C ALA A 261 1.84 -7.47 21.55
N LEU A 262 2.23 -7.84 22.77
CA LEU A 262 2.37 -9.24 23.20
C LEU A 262 1.11 -9.82 23.86
N THR A 263 0.15 -8.99 24.26
CA THR A 263 -1.05 -9.43 25.01
C THR A 263 -2.37 -9.18 24.31
N ARG A 264 -2.40 -8.40 23.22
CA ARG A 264 -3.63 -8.11 22.45
C ARG A 264 -3.56 -8.71 21.05
N GLU A 265 -4.67 -9.28 20.59
CA GLU A 265 -4.78 -9.83 19.23
C GLU A 265 -4.54 -8.76 18.15
N LEU A 266 -4.90 -7.51 18.41
CA LEU A 266 -4.63 -6.35 17.56
C LEU A 266 -4.13 -5.18 18.42
N ALA A 267 -3.00 -4.60 18.04
CA ALA A 267 -2.41 -3.45 18.73
C ALA A 267 -2.01 -2.35 17.73
N PHE A 268 -2.44 -1.12 18.01
CA PHE A 268 -2.02 0.08 17.28
C PHE A 268 -0.99 0.85 18.09
N ILE A 269 0.25 0.90 17.60
CA ILE A 269 1.34 1.64 18.25
C ILE A 269 1.59 2.94 17.48
N LEU A 270 1.25 4.07 18.11
CA LEU A 270 1.38 5.41 17.55
C LEU A 270 2.53 6.14 18.23
N GLY A 271 3.40 6.77 17.44
CA GLY A 271 4.50 7.55 17.97
C GLY A 271 5.02 8.57 16.96
N PRO A 272 5.36 9.80 17.38
CA PRO A 272 6.06 10.79 16.54
C PRO A 272 7.35 10.25 15.89
N PRO A 273 7.90 10.93 14.87
CA PRO A 273 9.22 10.58 14.34
C PRO A 273 10.28 10.58 15.46
N GLY A 274 11.14 9.56 15.52
CA GLY A 274 12.20 9.45 16.51
C GLY A 274 11.84 8.76 17.83
N THR A 275 10.58 8.39 18.08
CA THR A 275 10.15 7.78 19.35
C THR A 275 10.38 6.26 19.46
N GLY A 276 11.39 5.72 18.78
CA GLY A 276 11.74 4.30 18.94
C GLY A 276 10.72 3.26 18.44
N LYS A 277 9.76 3.60 17.57
CA LYS A 277 8.81 2.61 17.02
C LYS A 277 9.48 1.37 16.40
N THR A 278 10.57 1.58 15.66
CA THR A 278 11.37 0.49 15.10
C THR A 278 11.97 -0.37 16.20
N TYR A 279 12.48 0.26 17.26
CA TYR A 279 13.04 -0.41 18.42
C TYR A 279 11.99 -1.30 19.11
N VAL A 280 10.80 -0.76 19.42
CA VAL A 280 9.70 -1.56 19.99
C VAL A 280 9.32 -2.73 19.09
N GLY A 281 9.22 -2.52 17.77
CA GLY A 281 8.92 -3.60 16.82
C GLY A 281 9.99 -4.69 16.80
N LEU A 282 11.26 -4.31 16.94
CA LEU A 282 12.37 -5.27 17.06
C LEU A 282 12.34 -6.01 18.39
N THR A 283 12.05 -5.33 19.50
CA THR A 283 11.89 -5.97 20.81
C THR A 283 10.76 -6.98 20.80
N VAL A 284 9.62 -6.66 20.15
CA VAL A 284 8.52 -7.62 19.96
C VAL A 284 9.00 -8.83 19.15
N ALA A 285 9.64 -8.61 18.00
CA ALA A 285 10.14 -9.70 17.16
C ALA A 285 11.16 -10.57 17.91
N GLN A 286 12.08 -9.95 18.65
CA GLN A 286 13.07 -10.61 19.48
C GLN A 286 12.40 -11.53 20.51
N ILE A 287 11.46 -11.00 21.30
CA ILE A 287 10.77 -11.77 22.33
C ILE A 287 10.00 -12.95 21.71
N LEU A 288 9.32 -12.73 20.58
CA LEU A 288 8.58 -13.81 19.89
C LEU A 288 9.51 -14.91 19.36
N ILE A 289 10.68 -14.55 18.82
CA ILE A 289 11.67 -15.51 18.28
C ILE A 289 12.33 -16.29 19.43
N GLU A 290 12.82 -15.59 20.45
CA GLU A 290 13.50 -16.21 21.59
C GLU A 290 12.55 -17.11 22.42
N ASN A 291 11.25 -16.84 22.37
CA ASN A 291 10.22 -17.61 23.09
C ASN A 291 9.35 -18.48 22.17
N LYS A 292 9.80 -18.76 20.94
CA LYS A 292 9.02 -19.50 19.94
C LYS A 292 8.50 -20.84 20.47
N ALA A 293 9.33 -21.58 21.20
CA ALA A 293 8.95 -22.86 21.81
C ALA A 293 7.92 -22.69 22.94
N ALA A 294 8.16 -21.76 23.88
CA ALA A 294 7.26 -21.49 25.00
C ALA A 294 5.87 -21.01 24.53
N LEU A 295 5.85 -20.19 23.48
CA LEU A 295 4.64 -19.65 22.86
C LEU A 295 4.02 -20.58 21.80
N ASN A 296 4.61 -21.75 21.54
CA ASN A 296 4.16 -22.71 20.51
C ASN A 296 3.98 -22.06 19.11
N LEU A 297 4.88 -21.14 18.76
CA LEU A 297 4.85 -20.41 17.49
C LEU A 297 5.48 -21.26 16.37
N LYS A 298 4.64 -21.98 15.63
CA LYS A 298 5.10 -22.88 14.55
C LYS A 298 5.27 -22.19 13.19
N LYS A 299 4.81 -20.95 13.06
CA LYS A 299 4.76 -20.20 11.79
C LYS A 299 5.74 -19.04 11.81
N PRO A 300 6.26 -18.62 10.64
CA PRO A 300 7.11 -17.45 10.52
C PRO A 300 6.37 -16.16 10.92
N ILE A 301 7.12 -15.21 11.49
CA ILE A 301 6.66 -13.85 11.71
C ILE A 301 6.73 -13.10 10.39
N LEU A 302 5.60 -12.52 9.97
CA LEU A 302 5.51 -11.76 8.73
C LEU A 302 5.74 -10.27 9.02
N VAL A 303 6.83 -9.72 8.51
CA VAL A 303 7.19 -8.30 8.67
C VAL A 303 6.95 -7.58 7.35
N ILE A 304 6.08 -6.56 7.38
CA ILE A 304 5.72 -5.85 6.17
C ILE A 304 5.80 -4.34 6.34
N SER A 305 6.38 -3.70 5.33
CA SER A 305 6.51 -2.25 5.25
C SER A 305 6.08 -1.73 3.89
N SER A 306 5.78 -0.43 3.80
CA SER A 306 5.43 0.21 2.54
C SER A 306 6.61 0.46 1.61
N THR A 307 7.82 0.55 2.15
CA THR A 307 9.02 0.86 1.37
C THR A 307 10.13 -0.15 1.63
N ASN A 308 10.94 -0.41 0.60
CA ASN A 308 12.16 -1.23 0.76
C ASN A 308 13.09 -0.64 1.82
N HIS A 309 13.26 0.68 1.87
CA HIS A 309 14.18 1.32 2.83
C HIS A 309 13.80 1.05 4.29
N SER A 310 12.52 1.19 4.64
CA SER A 310 12.03 0.91 5.99
C SER A 310 12.11 -0.57 6.35
N LEU A 311 11.74 -1.46 5.41
CA LEU A 311 11.87 -2.90 5.58
C LEU A 311 13.33 -3.31 5.80
N ASP A 312 14.21 -2.89 4.89
CA ASP A 312 15.60 -3.30 4.88
C ASP A 312 16.31 -2.81 6.16
N ARG A 313 16.02 -1.60 6.66
CA ARG A 313 16.53 -1.15 7.97
C ARG A 313 16.10 -2.06 9.12
N PHE A 314 14.82 -2.42 9.18
CA PHE A 314 14.31 -3.33 10.20
C PHE A 314 15.02 -4.69 10.13
N LEU A 315 15.16 -5.26 8.92
CA LEU A 315 15.81 -6.57 8.73
C LEU A 315 17.32 -6.53 9.03
N ILE A 316 17.99 -5.39 8.82
CA ILE A 316 19.41 -5.24 9.19
C ILE A 316 19.57 -5.23 10.69
N GLU A 317 18.69 -4.56 11.42
CA GLU A 317 18.74 -4.58 12.88
C GLU A 317 18.39 -5.98 13.41
N LEU A 318 17.48 -6.70 12.73
CA LEU A 318 17.13 -8.09 13.04
C LEU A 318 18.29 -9.08 12.81
N LEU A 319 19.26 -8.79 11.93
CA LEU A 319 20.44 -9.64 11.73
C LEU A 319 21.27 -9.83 13.00
N ASN A 320 21.18 -8.89 13.95
CA ASN A 320 21.84 -9.02 15.24
C ASN A 320 21.16 -10.06 16.16
N LEU A 321 19.95 -10.52 15.79
CA LEU A 321 19.11 -11.41 16.58
C LEU A 321 18.96 -12.79 15.93
N THR A 322 18.78 -12.85 14.61
CA THR A 322 18.63 -14.10 13.86
C THR A 322 19.15 -13.96 12.42
N ASP A 323 19.74 -15.03 11.90
CA ASP A 323 20.07 -15.21 10.49
C ASP A 323 18.99 -16.05 9.75
N ASN A 324 18.01 -16.59 10.48
CA ASN A 324 16.95 -17.42 9.91
C ASN A 324 15.75 -16.57 9.44
N PHE A 325 15.99 -15.73 8.43
CA PHE A 325 14.92 -14.97 7.78
C PHE A 325 15.08 -14.86 6.26
N VAL A 326 13.97 -14.50 5.61
CA VAL A 326 13.92 -14.31 4.15
C VAL A 326 13.36 -12.95 3.79
N ARG A 327 14.06 -12.26 2.89
CA ARG A 327 13.66 -10.97 2.31
C ARG A 327 13.12 -11.17 0.90
N ILE A 328 11.83 -10.89 0.69
CA ILE A 328 11.16 -10.98 -0.61
C ILE A 328 11.05 -9.60 -1.26
N GLY A 329 11.58 -9.51 -2.48
CA GLY A 329 11.57 -8.30 -3.29
C GLY A 329 12.89 -8.10 -4.03
N GLN A 330 12.94 -7.09 -4.89
CA GLN A 330 14.17 -6.65 -5.55
C GLN A 330 14.63 -5.31 -4.97
N GLN A 331 15.79 -4.80 -5.39
CA GLN A 331 16.24 -3.43 -5.10
C GLN A 331 16.52 -3.10 -3.63
N SER A 332 16.97 -4.05 -2.81
CA SER A 332 17.64 -3.66 -1.56
C SER A 332 18.89 -2.85 -1.90
N LYS A 333 19.14 -1.78 -1.16
CA LYS A 333 20.38 -1.00 -1.24
C LYS A 333 21.45 -1.47 -0.25
N PHE A 334 21.10 -2.46 0.58
CA PHE A 334 21.95 -2.95 1.66
C PHE A 334 22.52 -4.32 1.28
N PRO A 335 23.83 -4.39 0.96
CA PRO A 335 24.46 -5.63 0.50
C PRO A 335 24.38 -6.77 1.51
N GLN A 336 24.31 -6.46 2.81
CA GLN A 336 24.19 -7.43 3.91
C GLN A 336 22.94 -8.32 3.78
N LEU A 337 21.89 -7.83 3.13
CA LEU A 337 20.64 -8.57 2.93
C LEU A 337 20.64 -9.45 1.68
N ASN A 338 21.69 -9.41 0.86
CA ASN A 338 21.76 -10.20 -0.37
C ASN A 338 21.69 -11.72 -0.15
N PRO A 339 22.38 -12.31 0.85
CA PRO A 339 22.29 -13.75 1.12
C PRO A 339 20.87 -14.21 1.48
N TYR A 340 20.12 -13.35 2.19
CA TYR A 340 18.76 -13.62 2.67
C TYR A 340 17.68 -13.31 1.63
N ASN A 341 18.06 -12.89 0.41
CA ASN A 341 17.09 -12.63 -0.64
C ASN A 341 16.47 -13.95 -1.12
N TYR A 342 15.14 -14.01 -1.19
CA TYR A 342 14.41 -15.20 -1.65
C TYR A 342 14.96 -15.83 -2.95
N ASN A 343 15.43 -15.01 -3.90
CA ASN A 343 15.95 -15.48 -5.19
C ASN A 343 17.33 -16.16 -5.09
N LYS A 344 18.02 -16.05 -3.95
CA LYS A 344 19.31 -16.67 -3.68
C LYS A 344 19.20 -18.00 -2.93
N LEU A 345 18.02 -18.30 -2.39
CA LEU A 345 17.77 -19.53 -1.66
C LEU A 345 17.46 -20.67 -2.63
N GLU A 346 17.80 -21.90 -2.24
CA GLU A 346 17.52 -23.12 -2.99
C GLU A 346 16.24 -23.82 -2.51
N GLY A 347 15.79 -24.85 -3.21
CA GLY A 347 14.58 -25.61 -2.86
C GLY A 347 13.28 -25.01 -3.40
N THR A 348 12.15 -25.59 -3.00
CA THR A 348 10.80 -25.14 -3.36
C THR A 348 10.43 -23.84 -2.66
N TRP A 349 9.41 -23.12 -3.15
CA TRP A 349 8.96 -21.88 -2.51
C TRP A 349 8.51 -22.09 -1.06
N TYR A 350 7.96 -23.28 -0.75
CA TYR A 350 7.46 -23.60 0.59
C TYR A 350 8.62 -23.87 1.55
N GLU A 351 9.60 -24.69 1.16
CA GLU A 351 10.79 -24.98 1.98
C GLU A 351 11.59 -23.73 2.30
N ARG A 352 11.71 -22.80 1.34
CA ARG A 352 12.38 -21.51 1.52
C ARG A 352 11.72 -20.64 2.59
N LEU A 353 10.45 -20.85 2.93
CA LEU A 353 9.67 -19.92 3.77
C LEU A 353 9.13 -20.55 5.05
N ALA A 354 8.67 -21.79 5.02
CA ALA A 354 7.94 -22.41 6.13
C ALA A 354 8.78 -22.59 7.41
N TYR A 355 10.10 -22.75 7.26
CA TYR A 355 11.03 -23.01 8.36
C TYR A 355 11.77 -21.76 8.85
N GLN A 356 11.45 -20.60 8.28
CA GLN A 356 12.06 -19.34 8.63
C GLN A 356 11.45 -18.79 9.92
N ASP A 357 12.21 -18.00 10.67
CA ASP A 357 11.66 -17.26 11.80
C ASP A 357 10.93 -16.01 11.33
N VAL A 358 11.48 -15.34 10.30
CA VAL A 358 10.91 -14.09 9.78
C VAL A 358 10.84 -14.10 8.25
N ILE A 359 9.74 -13.59 7.71
CA ILE A 359 9.59 -13.28 6.29
C ILE A 359 9.35 -11.77 6.16
N GLY A 360 10.30 -11.07 5.54
CA GLY A 360 10.24 -9.64 5.29
C GLY A 360 9.86 -9.31 3.86
N MET A 361 8.84 -8.47 3.65
CA MET A 361 8.48 -8.00 2.30
C MET A 361 7.83 -6.63 2.29
N THR A 362 7.67 -6.05 1.10
CA THR A 362 6.86 -4.83 0.95
C THR A 362 5.39 -5.18 0.82
N ALA A 363 4.50 -4.25 1.16
CA ALA A 363 3.05 -4.48 1.03
C ALA A 363 2.62 -4.82 -0.41
N SER A 364 3.26 -4.21 -1.40
CA SER A 364 3.03 -4.57 -2.81
C SER A 364 3.40 -6.02 -3.11
N LYS A 365 4.45 -6.56 -2.49
CA LYS A 365 4.86 -7.96 -2.67
C LYS A 365 3.98 -8.92 -1.89
N ALA A 366 3.53 -8.53 -0.69
CA ALA A 366 2.57 -9.33 0.06
C ALA A 366 1.26 -9.55 -0.71
N SER A 367 0.80 -8.54 -1.47
CA SER A 367 -0.35 -8.69 -2.39
C SER A 367 -0.11 -9.77 -3.44
N GLU A 368 1.01 -9.68 -4.15
CA GLU A 368 1.40 -10.64 -5.19
C GLU A 368 1.59 -12.07 -4.62
N TRP A 369 2.04 -12.17 -3.37
CA TRP A 369 2.35 -13.44 -2.69
C TRP A 369 1.22 -14.00 -1.83
N ARG A 370 0.05 -13.35 -1.81
CA ARG A 370 -1.08 -13.72 -0.95
C ARG A 370 -1.42 -15.22 -1.00
N PRO A 371 -1.54 -15.89 -2.17
CA PRO A 371 -1.87 -17.33 -2.19
C PRO A 371 -0.84 -18.19 -1.46
N LYS A 372 0.45 -17.86 -1.57
CA LYS A 372 1.55 -18.57 -0.89
C LYS A 372 1.55 -18.29 0.61
N LEU A 373 1.28 -17.04 1.01
CA LEU A 373 1.18 -16.66 2.42
C LEU A 373 -0.02 -17.35 3.09
N THR A 374 -1.17 -17.40 2.44
CA THR A 374 -2.33 -18.15 2.91
C THR A 374 -2.02 -19.65 3.07
N ALA A 375 -1.27 -20.24 2.14
CA ALA A 375 -0.82 -21.63 2.25
C ALA A 375 0.18 -21.86 3.41
N LEU A 376 0.93 -20.85 3.83
CA LEU A 376 1.73 -20.86 5.07
C LEU A 376 0.88 -20.60 6.33
N GLY A 377 -0.41 -20.35 6.15
CA GLY A 377 -1.35 -19.97 7.20
C GLY A 377 -1.08 -18.58 7.77
N CYS A 378 -0.49 -17.69 6.97
CA CYS A 378 -0.37 -16.26 7.20
C CYS A 378 -1.47 -15.55 6.40
N GLU A 379 -2.51 -15.09 7.08
CA GLU A 379 -3.58 -14.34 6.44
C GLU A 379 -3.19 -12.87 6.27
N VAL A 380 -3.37 -12.38 5.05
CA VAL A 380 -3.01 -11.02 4.64
C VAL A 380 -4.28 -10.27 4.23
N GLY A 381 -4.61 -9.24 5.01
CA GLY A 381 -5.71 -8.31 4.75
C GLY A 381 -5.25 -6.95 4.22
N TYR A 382 -6.21 -6.06 3.95
CA TYR A 382 -5.96 -4.70 3.48
C TYR A 382 -6.79 -3.72 4.29
N MET A 383 -6.15 -2.64 4.73
CA MET A 383 -6.84 -1.50 5.36
C MET A 383 -6.68 -0.28 4.45
N ALA A 384 -7.80 0.33 4.11
CA ALA A 384 -7.80 1.57 3.35
C ALA A 384 -7.56 2.74 4.30
N ARG A 385 -6.70 3.67 3.89
CA ARG A 385 -6.49 4.94 4.59
C ARG A 385 -6.92 6.08 3.68
N TYR A 386 -7.95 6.80 4.10
CA TYR A 386 -8.44 7.97 3.38
C TYR A 386 -7.62 9.22 3.70
N ARG A 387 -7.47 10.10 2.72
CA ARG A 387 -7.03 11.47 2.99
C ARG A 387 -8.24 12.33 3.31
N THR A 388 -8.42 12.70 4.57
CA THR A 388 -9.36 13.77 4.91
C THR A 388 -8.77 15.11 4.48
N LYS A 389 -9.49 15.83 3.60
CA LYS A 389 -9.25 17.27 3.32
C LYS A 389 -10.18 18.11 4.20
N GLU A 390 -10.10 17.98 5.52
CA GLU A 390 -10.78 18.92 6.43
C GLU A 390 -9.89 19.24 7.62
N ALA A 391 -9.17 20.36 7.51
CA ALA A 391 -8.80 21.28 8.60
C ALA A 391 -8.11 22.51 7.99
N ALA A 392 -8.81 23.26 7.13
CA ALA A 392 -8.34 24.56 6.63
C ALA A 392 -8.89 25.74 7.45
N ASN A 393 -9.72 25.51 8.48
CA ASN A 393 -10.40 26.57 9.23
C ASN A 393 -10.05 26.66 10.73
N PHE A 394 -8.99 26.00 11.20
CA PHE A 394 -8.41 26.33 12.51
C PHE A 394 -6.93 26.66 12.34
N GLY A 395 -6.58 27.87 12.77
CA GLY A 395 -5.31 28.52 12.47
C GLY A 395 -4.08 27.75 12.93
N ASN A 396 -3.00 27.98 12.18
CA ASN A 396 -1.61 27.71 12.54
C ASN A 396 -1.24 26.27 12.92
N LYS A 397 -0.78 25.49 11.93
CA LYS A 397 0.64 25.10 11.75
C LYS A 397 0.80 24.13 10.57
N ARG A 398 1.80 24.39 9.73
CA ARG A 398 2.27 23.50 8.65
C ARG A 398 2.80 22.19 9.22
N HIS A 399 2.13 21.05 9.01
CA HIS A 399 2.68 19.67 8.99
C HIS A 399 1.56 18.77 8.37
N SER A 400 1.72 17.85 7.43
CA SER A 400 2.85 17.18 6.76
C SER A 400 2.32 16.60 5.43
N LYS A 401 3.17 16.56 4.38
CA LYS A 401 2.88 15.77 3.17
C LYS A 401 2.92 14.27 3.55
N PHE A 402 1.77 13.60 3.57
CA PHE A 402 1.71 12.16 3.88
C PHE A 402 1.47 11.34 2.61
N LYS A 403 2.42 10.45 2.33
CA LYS A 403 2.40 9.47 1.24
C LYS A 403 1.43 8.33 1.59
N LEU A 404 0.67 7.87 0.60
CA LEU A 404 -0.12 6.63 0.70
C LEU A 404 0.84 5.49 0.98
N THR A 405 0.67 4.90 2.15
CA THR A 405 1.43 3.78 2.67
C THR A 405 0.37 2.74 2.97
N PHE A 406 0.14 1.84 2.02
CA PHE A 406 -0.53 0.58 2.31
C PHE A 406 0.50 -0.27 3.07
N SER A 407 0.26 -0.55 4.34
CA SER A 407 1.01 -1.52 5.12
C SER A 407 0.18 -1.95 6.33
N PHE A 408 0.04 -3.27 6.45
CA PHE A 408 -0.19 -4.13 7.62
C PHE A 408 -0.29 -3.44 8.97
#